data_AF-S5XWD9-F1
#
_entry.id   AF-S5XWD9-F1
#
_cell.length_a   1.000
_cell.length_b   1.000
_cell.length_c   1.000
_cell.angle_alpha   90.00
_cell.angle_beta   90.00
_cell.angle_gamma   90.00
#
_symmetry.space_group_name_H-M   'P 1'
#
loop_
_entity.id
_entity.type
_entity.pdbx_description
1 polymer ?
#
loop_
_entity_poly.entity_id
_entity_poly.type
_entity_poly.pdbx_seq_one_letter_code
_entity_poly.pdbx_strand_id
1 'polypeptide(L)'
;MQGSICIRWPKGSGQDEFSRCSGQRVIKCRGKGHQACHALGLTPARKKRQRRARKAHRTLDPFGPRAQETAMLIYKVFRETEYRSFVEAGRTWGAPVDLADGYIHISTAEQLASTLAKHFAGEEGLHLLALESETLAPLKWEVSRGGALFPHLYRELLAADVLWARPLPLGPDGHQTGELA
;
A
#
# COMPACT_ATOMS: atom_id res chain seq x y z
N MET A 1 24.38 8.67 -24.80
CA MET A 1 24.63 8.95 -23.37
C MET A 1 23.27 9.16 -22.71
N GLN A 2 22.68 8.10 -22.15
CA GLN A 2 21.36 8.14 -21.52
C GLN A 2 21.55 8.41 -20.03
N GLY A 3 21.17 9.61 -19.58
CA GLY A 3 21.25 10.01 -18.18
C GLY A 3 20.02 9.51 -17.43
N SER A 4 20.20 8.49 -16.59
CA SER A 4 19.21 8.09 -15.60
C SER A 4 19.10 9.18 -14.53
N ILE A 5 18.05 9.99 -14.57
CA ILE A 5 17.68 10.90 -13.49
C ILE A 5 16.95 10.10 -12.43
N CYS A 6 17.69 9.68 -11.39
CA CYS A 6 17.12 9.16 -10.16
C CYS A 6 16.65 10.35 -9.32
N ILE A 7 15.35 10.64 -9.32
CA ILE A 7 14.77 11.66 -8.45
C ILE A 7 14.74 11.10 -7.03
N ARG A 8 15.57 11.68 -6.15
CA ARG A 8 15.70 11.30 -4.75
C ARG A 8 14.66 12.06 -3.92
N TRP A 9 13.77 11.32 -3.27
CA TRP A 9 12.86 11.86 -2.26
C TRP A 9 13.64 12.48 -1.08
N PRO A 10 13.28 13.66 -0.58
CA PRO A 10 13.78 14.14 0.69
C PRO A 10 13.23 13.25 1.82
N LYS A 11 14.13 12.49 2.46
CA LYS A 11 13.83 11.79 3.71
C LYS A 11 13.59 12.82 4.79
N GLY A 12 12.41 12.76 5.42
CA GLY A 12 12.09 13.53 6.61
C GLY A 12 13.15 13.34 7.70
N SER A 13 13.69 14.46 8.15
CA SER A 13 14.58 14.59 9.29
C SER A 13 13.77 14.49 10.58
N GLY A 14 13.76 13.31 11.19
CA GLY A 14 13.35 13.09 12.58
C GLY A 14 14.52 12.46 13.32
N GLN A 15 15.39 13.30 13.87
CA GLN A 15 16.29 12.92 14.96
C GLN A 15 15.47 12.99 16.25
N ASP A 16 15.58 11.99 17.12
CA ASP A 16 15.59 12.17 18.58
C ASP A 16 15.97 10.82 19.26
N GLU A 17 17.28 10.72 19.49
CA GLU A 17 17.91 10.37 20.77
C GLU A 17 17.57 9.03 21.46
N PHE A 18 18.38 8.02 21.14
CA PHE A 18 18.62 6.86 22.00
C PHE A 18 19.40 7.26 23.25
N SER A 19 18.77 7.25 24.43
CA SER A 19 19.47 7.21 25.71
C SER A 19 19.47 5.78 26.27
N ARG A 20 20.59 5.08 26.06
CA ARG A 20 20.96 3.91 26.86
C ARG A 20 21.53 4.39 28.18
N CYS A 21 20.94 3.98 29.29
CA CYS A 21 21.63 3.92 30.58
C CYS A 21 21.52 2.53 31.18
N SER A 22 22.68 1.90 31.28
CA SER A 22 23.00 0.61 31.90
C SER A 22 22.80 0.61 33.41
N GLY A 23 22.30 -0.50 33.97
CA GLY A 23 22.29 -0.74 35.43
C GLY A 23 22.07 -2.21 35.77
N GLN A 24 23.07 -2.81 36.41
CA GLN A 24 23.25 -4.24 36.67
C GLN A 24 22.54 -4.78 37.94
N ARG A 25 22.60 -6.13 38.04
CA ARG A 25 22.68 -7.00 39.25
C ARG A 25 21.35 -7.47 39.86
N VAL A 26 20.94 -8.74 39.68
CA VAL A 26 21.35 -10.05 40.26
C VAL A 26 21.07 -10.19 41.77
N ILE A 27 20.40 -11.30 42.15
CA ILE A 27 20.69 -12.24 43.28
C ILE A 27 19.48 -12.60 44.20
N LYS A 28 19.04 -13.86 44.01
CA LYS A 28 18.67 -14.95 44.97
C LYS A 28 17.53 -14.89 46.01
N CYS A 29 16.87 -16.07 46.01
CA CYS A 29 16.49 -16.94 47.15
C CYS A 29 15.19 -16.56 47.90
N ARG A 30 14.37 -17.48 48.44
CA ARG A 30 14.53 -18.89 48.89
C ARG A 30 13.11 -19.42 49.25
N GLY A 31 12.97 -20.76 49.36
CA GLY A 31 11.88 -21.44 50.09
C GLY A 31 11.16 -22.48 49.22
N LYS A 32 11.59 -23.74 49.08
CA LYS A 32 11.62 -24.86 50.05
C LYS A 32 10.31 -25.06 50.83
N GLY A 33 9.57 -26.09 50.43
CA GLY A 33 8.52 -26.76 51.21
C GLY A 33 8.26 -28.16 50.63
N HIS A 34 9.00 -29.16 51.13
CA HIS A 34 8.73 -30.59 50.95
C HIS A 34 7.74 -31.08 52.00
N GLN A 35 7.09 -32.22 51.70
CA GLN A 35 6.41 -33.23 52.56
C GLN A 35 4.96 -33.46 52.07
N ALA A 36 4.39 -34.66 52.01
CA ALA A 36 4.82 -36.06 52.19
C ALA A 36 3.72 -36.94 51.55
N CYS A 37 4.07 -37.96 50.77
CA CYS A 37 3.92 -39.40 51.06
C CYS A 37 2.72 -39.81 51.93
N HIS A 38 1.80 -40.61 51.37
CA HIS A 38 1.41 -41.97 51.82
C HIS A 38 0.39 -42.55 50.81
N ALA A 39 0.78 -43.60 50.07
CA ALA A 39 0.25 -44.97 50.14
C ALA A 39 -1.27 -45.07 49.85
N LEU A 40 -1.74 -45.78 48.82
CA LEU A 40 -1.78 -47.24 48.75
C LEU A 40 -1.87 -47.72 47.29
N GLY A 41 -1.28 -48.89 47.03
CA GLY A 41 -0.98 -49.41 45.70
C GLY A 41 -2.15 -49.96 44.89
N LEU A 42 -1.80 -50.36 43.65
CA LEU A 42 -2.35 -51.42 42.81
C LEU A 42 -1.60 -51.37 41.45
N THR A 43 -0.96 -52.48 41.05
CA THR A 43 -0.22 -52.68 39.79
C THR A 43 -1.15 -53.14 38.63
N PRO A 44 -0.66 -53.42 37.41
CA PRO A 44 -0.41 -52.46 36.32
C PRO A 44 -1.37 -52.68 35.14
N ALA A 45 -2.01 -51.63 34.64
CA ALA A 45 -2.81 -51.72 33.40
C ALA A 45 -2.07 -51.03 32.23
N ARG A 46 -1.48 -51.84 31.35
CA ARG A 46 -1.07 -51.43 30.00
C ARG A 46 -2.24 -50.75 29.30
N LYS A 47 -2.19 -49.43 29.13
CA LYS A 47 -3.07 -48.71 28.19
C LYS A 47 -2.23 -47.88 27.23
N LYS A 48 -2.46 -48.18 25.95
CA LYS A 48 -1.77 -47.69 24.76
C LYS A 48 -1.66 -46.16 24.79
N ARG A 49 -0.47 -45.66 24.46
CA ARG A 49 -0.22 -44.26 24.06
C ARG A 49 -1.25 -43.84 23.02
N GLN A 50 -2.29 -43.14 23.44
CA GLN A 50 -3.02 -42.26 22.55
C GLN A 50 -2.44 -40.87 22.75
N ARG A 51 -1.62 -40.46 21.79
CA ARG A 51 -1.18 -39.07 21.63
C ARG A 51 -2.43 -38.21 21.51
N ARG A 52 -2.90 -37.60 22.60
CA ARG A 52 -3.78 -36.45 22.51
C ARG A 52 -2.95 -35.35 21.88
N ALA A 53 -3.23 -35.08 20.60
CA ALA A 53 -2.77 -33.87 19.93
C ALA A 53 -3.10 -32.70 20.85
N ARG A 54 -2.07 -31.99 21.32
CA ARG A 54 -2.27 -30.66 21.87
C ARG A 54 -3.01 -29.90 20.78
N LYS A 55 -4.24 -29.45 21.03
CA LYS A 55 -4.84 -28.36 20.26
C LYS A 55 -3.82 -27.22 20.41
N ALA A 56 -2.98 -27.05 19.39
CA ALA A 56 -2.24 -25.82 19.24
C ALA A 56 -3.32 -24.75 19.19
N HIS A 57 -3.39 -23.95 20.26
CA HIS A 57 -4.01 -22.64 20.15
C HIS A 57 -3.23 -21.98 19.01
N ARG A 58 -3.82 -21.95 17.82
CA ARG A 58 -3.28 -21.20 16.70
C ARG A 58 -3.48 -19.76 17.12
N THR A 59 -2.47 -19.21 17.79
CA THR A 59 -2.35 -17.77 17.95
C THR A 59 -2.33 -17.25 16.53
N LEU A 60 -3.45 -16.68 16.09
CA LEU A 60 -3.46 -15.91 14.86
C LEU A 60 -2.59 -14.70 15.17
N ASP A 61 -1.40 -14.65 14.57
CA ASP A 61 -0.56 -13.47 14.63
C ASP A 61 -1.42 -12.26 14.19
N PRO A 62 -1.65 -11.24 15.04
CA PRO A 62 -2.37 -10.04 14.63
C PRO A 62 -1.59 -9.22 13.58
N PHE A 63 -0.36 -9.64 13.28
CA PHE A 63 0.56 -9.08 12.29
C PHE A 63 1.06 -10.15 11.30
N GLY A 64 0.28 -11.21 11.05
CA GLY A 64 0.59 -12.16 9.98
C GLY A 64 0.78 -11.43 8.64
N PRO A 65 1.55 -11.99 7.68
CA PRO A 65 1.79 -11.33 6.41
C PRO A 65 0.42 -10.99 5.81
N ARG A 66 0.12 -9.70 5.65
CA ARG A 66 -1.04 -9.27 4.88
C ARG A 66 -0.89 -9.99 3.56
N ALA A 67 -1.80 -10.91 3.28
CA ALA A 67 -1.94 -11.41 1.93
C ALA A 67 -1.94 -10.16 1.04
N GLN A 68 -1.10 -10.16 0.02
CA GLN A 68 -1.27 -9.25 -1.10
C GLN A 68 -2.61 -9.66 -1.75
N GLU A 69 -3.70 -9.26 -1.11
CA GLU A 69 -4.98 -9.10 -1.78
C GLU A 69 -4.67 -8.12 -2.90
N THR A 70 -4.98 -8.52 -4.12
CA THR A 70 -4.53 -7.88 -5.35
C THR A 70 -5.18 -6.51 -5.46
N ALA A 71 -4.63 -5.54 -4.74
CA ALA A 71 -5.12 -4.19 -4.71
C ALA A 71 -5.05 -3.64 -6.13
N MET A 72 -6.21 -3.32 -6.68
CA MET A 72 -6.32 -2.92 -8.08
C MET A 72 -5.73 -1.52 -8.25
N LEU A 73 -4.75 -1.40 -9.15
CA LEU A 73 -4.15 -0.13 -9.51
C LEU A 73 -5.05 0.67 -10.46
N ILE A 74 -5.18 1.94 -10.15
CA ILE A 74 -5.88 2.93 -10.96
C ILE A 74 -4.94 4.10 -11.22
N TYR A 75 -5.13 4.78 -12.34
CA TYR A 75 -4.14 5.64 -12.94
C TYR A 75 -4.69 7.03 -13.22
N LYS A 76 -3.92 8.05 -12.85
CA LYS A 76 -4.18 9.45 -13.19
C LYS A 76 -3.07 9.97 -14.09
N VAL A 77 -3.43 10.77 -15.08
CA VAL A 77 -2.49 11.46 -15.98
C VAL A 77 -2.54 12.95 -15.67
N PHE A 78 -1.36 13.55 -15.50
CA PHE A 78 -1.18 15.00 -15.36
C PHE A 78 -0.26 15.54 -16.43
N ARG A 79 -0.49 16.79 -16.83
CA ARG A 79 0.48 17.58 -17.59
C ARG A 79 1.62 18.04 -16.68
N GLU A 80 2.76 18.40 -17.26
CA GLU A 80 3.94 18.87 -16.53
C GLU A 80 3.62 19.94 -15.48
N THR A 81 2.86 20.97 -15.87
CA THR A 81 2.52 22.10 -14.98
C THR A 81 1.60 21.67 -13.83
N GLU A 82 0.63 20.80 -14.12
CA GLU A 82 -0.28 20.22 -13.14
C GLU A 82 0.47 19.33 -12.15
N TYR A 83 1.37 18.48 -12.65
CA TYR A 83 2.18 17.58 -11.84
C TYR A 83 3.14 18.35 -10.93
N ARG A 84 3.83 19.37 -11.45
CA ARG A 84 4.70 20.21 -10.62
C ARG A 84 3.94 20.90 -9.50
N SER A 85 2.79 21.49 -9.82
CA SER A 85 1.93 22.14 -8.83
C SER A 85 1.46 21.14 -7.76
N PHE A 86 1.12 19.92 -8.16
CA PHE A 86 0.73 18.85 -7.25
C PHE A 86 1.88 18.42 -6.33
N VAL A 87 3.09 18.27 -6.87
CA VAL A 87 4.28 17.90 -6.08
C VAL A 87 4.63 19.02 -5.08
N GLU A 88 4.52 20.29 -5.47
CA GLU A 88 4.81 21.43 -4.61
C GLU A 88 3.75 21.61 -3.51
N ALA A 89 2.47 21.43 -3.82
CA ALA A 89 1.37 21.60 -2.87
C ALA A 89 1.10 20.35 -2.00
N GLY A 90 1.51 19.17 -2.46
CA GLY A 90 1.22 17.88 -1.83
C GLY A 90 -0.24 17.43 -1.94
N ARG A 91 -1.10 18.21 -2.61
CA ARG A 91 -2.50 17.90 -2.87
C ARG A 91 -3.02 18.63 -4.11
N THR A 92 -4.09 18.13 -4.72
CA THR A 92 -4.75 18.78 -5.86
C THR A 92 -6.23 18.41 -5.95
N TRP A 93 -7.04 19.33 -6.47
CA TRP A 93 -8.42 19.06 -6.87
C TRP A 93 -8.52 18.45 -8.29
N GLY A 94 -7.38 18.20 -8.93
CA GLY A 94 -7.29 17.61 -10.27
C GLY A 94 -6.90 18.63 -11.34
N ALA A 95 -7.04 18.20 -12.59
CA ALA A 95 -6.87 19.03 -13.78
C ALA A 95 -8.08 19.98 -13.96
N PRO A 96 -7.99 21.00 -14.83
CA PRO A 96 -9.09 21.94 -15.07
C PRO A 96 -10.44 21.27 -15.43
N VAL A 97 -10.41 20.12 -16.12
CA VAL A 97 -11.60 19.32 -16.43
C VAL A 97 -12.21 18.68 -15.17
N ASP A 98 -11.38 18.18 -14.25
CA ASP A 98 -11.84 17.58 -13.00
C ASP A 98 -12.54 18.61 -12.11
N LEU A 99 -12.01 19.85 -12.09
CA LEU A 99 -12.61 20.98 -11.39
C LEU A 99 -13.96 21.38 -11.98
N ALA A 100 -14.09 21.33 -13.31
CA ALA A 100 -15.34 21.65 -13.99
C ALA A 100 -16.43 20.59 -13.72
N ASP A 101 -16.04 19.31 -13.68
CA ASP A 101 -16.95 18.19 -13.47
C ASP A 101 -17.23 17.91 -11.97
N GLY A 102 -16.36 18.40 -11.08
CA GLY A 102 -16.51 18.30 -9.63
C GLY A 102 -15.96 17.01 -9.00
N TYR A 103 -15.18 16.23 -9.77
CA TYR A 103 -14.52 15.01 -9.32
C TYR A 103 -13.25 14.74 -10.14
N ILE A 104 -12.29 14.03 -9.55
CA ILE A 104 -11.06 13.66 -10.23
C ILE A 104 -11.28 12.39 -11.04
N HIS A 105 -11.10 12.49 -12.36
CA HIS A 105 -11.16 11.36 -13.29
C HIS A 105 -9.94 10.46 -13.11
N ILE A 106 -10.16 9.19 -12.82
CA ILE A 106 -9.10 8.18 -12.76
C ILE A 106 -9.48 7.08 -13.77
N SER A 107 -8.48 6.46 -14.39
CA SER A 107 -8.67 5.38 -15.36
C SER A 107 -8.09 4.07 -14.84
N THR A 108 -8.70 2.94 -15.21
CA THR A 108 -8.08 1.62 -15.00
C THR A 108 -6.93 1.39 -16.01
N ALA A 109 -6.11 0.35 -15.80
CA ALA A 109 -5.08 -0.05 -16.75
C ALA A 109 -5.63 -0.26 -18.17
N GLU A 110 -6.77 -0.93 -18.28
CA GLU A 110 -7.46 -1.24 -19.55
C GLU A 110 -7.98 0.03 -20.25
N GLN A 111 -8.35 1.05 -19.48
CA GLN A 111 -8.90 2.31 -19.98
C GLN A 111 -7.83 3.35 -20.33
N LEU A 112 -6.63 3.21 -19.77
CA LEU A 112 -5.58 4.21 -19.84
C LEU A 112 -5.18 4.52 -21.29
N ALA A 113 -4.97 3.50 -22.12
CA ALA A 113 -4.60 3.67 -23.52
C ALA A 113 -5.66 4.47 -24.31
N SER A 114 -6.95 4.16 -24.13
CA SER A 114 -8.03 4.90 -24.78
C SER A 114 -8.13 6.34 -24.26
N THR A 115 -7.89 6.55 -22.96
CA THR A 115 -7.90 7.88 -22.33
C THR A 115 -6.79 8.75 -22.92
N LEU A 116 -5.58 8.22 -23.01
CA LEU A 116 -4.41 8.91 -23.58
C LEU A 116 -4.64 9.31 -25.04
N ALA A 117 -5.12 8.37 -25.86
CA ALA A 117 -5.39 8.62 -27.28
C ALA A 117 -6.50 9.65 -27.53
N LYS A 118 -7.48 9.78 -26.62
CA LYS A 118 -8.61 10.71 -26.79
C LYS A 118 -8.35 12.10 -26.24
N HIS A 119 -7.68 12.20 -25.09
CA HIS A 119 -7.58 13.44 -24.33
C HIS A 119 -6.20 14.07 -24.35
N PHE A 120 -5.17 13.30 -24.69
CA PHE A 120 -3.77 13.73 -24.57
C PHE A 120 -2.96 13.46 -25.84
N ALA A 121 -3.61 13.17 -26.97
CA ALA A 121 -2.95 12.79 -28.21
C ALA A 121 -1.91 13.84 -28.65
N GLY A 122 -0.67 13.39 -28.87
CA GLY A 122 0.43 14.26 -29.29
C GLY A 122 0.96 15.21 -28.21
N GLU A 123 0.45 15.15 -26.98
CA GLU A 123 0.97 15.94 -25.88
C GLU A 123 2.24 15.29 -25.28
N GLU A 124 3.28 16.09 -25.08
CA GLU A 124 4.49 15.69 -24.37
C GLU A 124 4.49 16.22 -22.92
N GLY A 125 5.46 15.79 -22.11
CA GLY A 125 5.58 16.26 -20.73
C GLY A 125 4.47 15.75 -19.81
N LEU A 126 3.88 14.60 -20.14
CA LEU A 126 2.85 13.98 -19.30
C LEU A 126 3.50 13.16 -18.19
N HIS A 127 2.76 13.04 -17.09
CA HIS A 127 3.12 12.25 -15.93
C HIS A 127 2.00 11.27 -15.61
N LEU A 128 2.37 10.00 -15.45
CA LEU A 128 1.48 8.91 -15.05
C LEU A 128 1.64 8.64 -13.55
N LEU A 129 0.54 8.74 -12.81
CA LEU A 129 0.48 8.46 -11.39
C LEU A 129 -0.33 7.18 -11.17
N ALA A 130 0.19 6.27 -10.35
CA ALA A 130 -0.54 5.09 -9.93
C ALA A 130 -1.02 5.23 -8.49
N LEU A 131 -2.26 4.82 -8.28
CA LEU A 131 -2.97 4.87 -7.02
C LEU A 131 -3.60 3.52 -6.72
N GLU A 132 -3.82 3.25 -5.45
CA GLU A 132 -4.45 2.03 -4.96
C GLU A 132 -5.94 2.27 -4.74
N SER A 133 -6.78 1.54 -5.48
CA SER A 133 -8.24 1.75 -5.44
C SER A 133 -8.86 1.46 -4.07
N GLU A 134 -8.31 0.51 -3.30
CA GLU A 134 -8.84 0.10 -2.00
C GLU A 134 -8.57 1.11 -0.88
N THR A 135 -7.48 1.89 -1.00
CA THR A 135 -7.11 2.92 -0.02
C THR A 135 -7.69 4.28 -0.38
N LEU A 136 -8.08 4.50 -1.63
CA LEU A 136 -8.79 5.69 -2.07
C LEU A 136 -10.27 5.64 -1.66
N ALA A 137 -10.63 6.43 -0.65
CA ALA A 137 -12.03 6.73 -0.32
C ALA A 137 -12.23 8.26 -0.17
N PRO A 138 -13.36 8.85 -0.62
CA PRO A 138 -14.49 8.21 -1.31
C PRO A 138 -14.26 8.07 -2.83
N LEU A 139 -14.14 6.82 -3.30
CA LEU A 139 -14.06 6.47 -4.72
C LEU A 139 -15.40 5.90 -5.19
N LYS A 140 -15.92 6.40 -6.30
CA LYS A 140 -17.14 5.87 -6.93
C LYS A 140 -16.83 5.34 -8.32
N TRP A 141 -17.43 4.21 -8.66
CA TRP A 141 -17.34 3.63 -9.99
C TRP A 141 -18.60 3.96 -10.76
N GLU A 142 -18.48 4.83 -11.75
CA GLU A 142 -19.63 5.33 -12.51
C GLU A 142 -19.50 4.98 -13.98
N VAL A 143 -20.63 4.68 -14.61
CA VAL A 143 -20.66 4.33 -16.02
C VAL A 143 -20.33 5.57 -16.85
N SER A 144 -19.27 5.49 -17.64
CA SER A 144 -18.89 6.51 -18.60
C SER A 144 -19.24 6.07 -20.03
N ARG A 145 -18.71 6.80 -21.00
CA ARG A 145 -18.96 6.59 -22.43
C ARG A 145 -18.56 5.16 -22.83
N GLY A 146 -19.48 4.44 -23.45
CA GLY A 146 -19.26 3.06 -23.90
C GLY A 146 -19.59 1.98 -22.86
N GLY A 147 -20.23 2.32 -21.73
CA GLY A 147 -20.71 1.35 -20.75
C GLY A 147 -19.65 0.86 -19.76
N ALA A 148 -18.41 1.33 -19.88
CA ALA A 148 -17.33 1.00 -18.95
C ALA A 148 -17.40 1.85 -17.67
N LEU A 149 -17.03 1.26 -16.54
CA LEU A 149 -16.99 1.93 -15.24
C LEU A 149 -15.68 2.69 -15.05
N PHE A 150 -15.75 4.00 -14.81
CA PHE A 150 -14.60 4.82 -14.48
C PHE A 150 -14.58 5.14 -12.98
N PRO A 151 -13.42 5.02 -12.32
CA PRO A 151 -13.24 5.46 -10.95
C PRO A 151 -13.17 6.99 -10.86
N HIS A 152 -14.06 7.57 -10.06
CA HIS A 152 -14.14 9.00 -9.79
C HIS A 152 -13.88 9.28 -8.30
N LEU A 153 -12.92 10.15 -8.00
CA LEU A 153 -12.58 10.55 -6.64
C LEU A 153 -13.22 11.90 -6.31
N TYR A 154 -14.04 11.93 -5.25
CA TYR A 154 -14.83 13.11 -4.84
C TYR A 154 -14.17 13.91 -3.71
N ARG A 155 -12.83 13.97 -3.71
CA ARG A 155 -12.01 14.74 -2.77
C ARG A 155 -10.72 15.17 -3.45
N GLU A 156 -9.95 16.03 -2.79
CA GLU A 156 -8.57 16.30 -3.17
C GLU A 156 -7.77 14.99 -3.24
N LEU A 157 -6.98 14.84 -4.30
CA LEU A 157 -5.94 13.84 -4.39
C LEU A 157 -4.75 14.29 -3.55
N LEU A 158 -4.25 13.45 -2.65
CA LEU A 158 -3.10 13.74 -1.81
C LEU A 158 -1.86 13.02 -2.35
N ALA A 159 -0.67 13.61 -2.13
CA ALA A 159 0.60 12.94 -2.46
C ALA A 159 0.78 11.60 -1.72
N ALA A 160 0.17 11.45 -0.54
CA ALA A 160 0.18 10.21 0.22
C ALA A 160 -0.66 9.08 -0.41
N ASP A 161 -1.59 9.41 -1.31
CA ASP A 161 -2.41 8.42 -2.03
C ASP A 161 -1.67 7.83 -3.25
N VAL A 162 -0.56 8.45 -3.66
CA VAL A 162 0.19 8.08 -4.87
C VAL A 162 1.25 7.06 -4.51
N LEU A 163 1.14 5.86 -5.10
CA LEU A 163 2.13 4.80 -4.91
C LEU A 163 3.43 5.10 -5.65
N TRP A 164 3.29 5.56 -6.89
CA TRP A 164 4.40 6.00 -7.72
C TRP A 164 3.93 6.95 -8.81
N ALA A 165 4.85 7.77 -9.30
CA ALA A 165 4.65 8.65 -10.44
C ALA A 165 5.84 8.55 -11.38
N ARG A 166 5.60 8.56 -12.70
CA ARG A 166 6.66 8.56 -13.71
C ARG A 166 6.32 9.44 -14.92
N PRO A 167 7.33 9.97 -15.62
CA PRO A 167 7.11 10.58 -16.92
C PRO A 167 6.50 9.58 -17.90
N LEU A 168 5.63 10.07 -18.77
CA LEU A 168 4.95 9.31 -19.81
C LEU A 168 5.44 9.82 -21.18
N PRO A 169 6.52 9.25 -21.73
CA PRO A 169 7.10 9.72 -22.97
C PRO A 169 6.17 9.43 -24.17
N LEU A 170 6.20 10.34 -25.15
CA LEU A 170 5.51 10.18 -26.42
C LEU A 170 6.40 9.37 -27.37
N GLY A 171 5.90 8.23 -27.83
CA GLY A 171 6.53 7.39 -28.85
C GLY A 171 5.88 7.57 -30.23
N PRO A 172 6.40 6.88 -31.26
CA PRO A 172 5.86 6.97 -32.63
C PRO A 172 4.41 6.49 -32.75
N ASP A 173 3.99 5.56 -31.89
CA ASP A 173 2.63 4.99 -31.86
C ASP A 173 1.75 5.59 -30.75
N GLY A 174 2.21 6.67 -30.10
CA GLY A 174 1.54 7.32 -28.97
C GLY A 174 2.29 7.15 -27.65
N HIS A 175 1.61 7.42 -26.54
CA HIS A 175 2.21 7.45 -25.20
C HIS A 175 2.65 6.06 -24.74
N GLN A 176 3.90 5.96 -24.31
CA GLN A 176 4.49 4.71 -23.84
C GLN A 176 4.21 4.51 -22.35
N THR A 177 3.13 3.78 -22.05
CA THR A 177 2.71 3.55 -20.66
C THR A 177 3.65 2.64 -19.88
N GLY A 178 4.44 1.77 -20.54
CA GLY A 178 5.27 0.77 -19.88
C GLY A 178 4.43 -0.30 -19.15
N GLU A 179 5.07 -1.05 -18.26
CA GLU A 179 4.40 -2.05 -17.42
C GLU A 179 3.43 -1.37 -16.44
N LEU A 180 2.17 -1.80 -16.49
CA LEU A 180 1.10 -1.43 -15.58
C LEU A 180 0.83 -2.68 -14.76
N ALA A 181 1.02 -2.60 -13.44
CA ALA A 181 0.87 -3.73 -12.54
C ALA A 181 -0.60 -4.14 -12.36
#